data_AF-A0A699ZE25-F1
#
_entry.id   AF-A0A699ZE25-F1
#
_cell.length_a   1.000
_cell.length_b   1.000
_cell.length_c   1.000
_cell.angle_alpha   90.00
_cell.angle_beta   90.00
_cell.angle_gamma   90.00
#
_symmetry.space_group_name_H-M   'P 1'
#
loop_
_entity.id
_entity.type
_entity.pdbx_description
1 polymer ?
#
loop_
_entity_poly.entity_id
_entity_poly.type
_entity_poly.pdbx_seq_one_letter_code
_entity_poly.pdbx_strand_id
1 'polypeptide(L)'
;MRKLADYLPQEIVQVYQDEFGMKRDLYEWQAECLMTPGVLHGSNLVFCAPTSAGKTIVYEILALRRLLTTGKPFMLVLPTVVLCAQKAAALEKLLKPMKRQVKSFYGGLGSGTYFEHDTGAIVCTIEKANMMVNRMLEEDSLGQLGALVVDELHMVGDDDRGYLLELLLTKLRYATFTMTVDREEDMGCGGGGREEGVQVVGMSATMPNVDQVGHQQLQL
;
A
#
# COMPACT_ATOMS: atom_id res chain seq x y z
N MET A 1 18.04 -6.66 10.51
CA MET A 1 17.81 -6.79 9.06
C MET A 1 17.76 -5.39 8.47
N ARG A 2 18.83 -4.96 7.78
CA ARG A 2 18.92 -3.62 7.18
C ARG A 2 19.23 -3.66 5.69
N LYS A 3 19.53 -4.84 5.16
CA LYS A 3 19.80 -5.00 3.73
C LYS A 3 18.48 -5.18 3.02
N LEU A 4 18.33 -4.60 1.83
CA LEU A 4 17.12 -4.77 1.03
C LEU A 4 16.87 -6.24 0.66
N ALA A 5 17.96 -7.00 0.46
CA ALA A 5 17.93 -8.44 0.21
C ALA A 5 17.39 -9.27 1.38
N ASP A 6 17.29 -8.69 2.59
CA ASP A 6 16.63 -9.35 3.72
C ASP A 6 15.09 -9.41 3.51
N TYR A 7 14.55 -8.57 2.62
CA TYR A 7 13.10 -8.38 2.42
C TYR A 7 12.60 -8.74 1.03
N LEU A 8 13.41 -8.60 -0.02
CA LEU A 8 13.01 -8.76 -1.42
C LEU A 8 13.95 -9.70 -2.20
N PRO A 9 13.45 -10.37 -3.25
CA PRO A 9 14.26 -11.20 -4.15
C PRO A 9 15.39 -10.42 -4.81
N GLN A 10 16.46 -11.13 -5.16
CA GLN A 10 17.67 -10.52 -5.71
C GLN A 10 17.42 -9.77 -7.02
N GLU A 11 16.50 -10.23 -7.87
CA GLU A 11 16.18 -9.55 -9.13
C GLU A 11 15.60 -8.15 -8.88
N ILE A 12 14.77 -8.00 -7.84
CA ILE A 12 14.17 -6.70 -7.47
C ILE A 12 15.21 -5.79 -6.83
N VAL A 13 16.07 -6.36 -5.99
CA VAL A 13 17.20 -5.62 -5.38
C VAL A 13 18.12 -5.04 -6.46
N GLN A 14 18.38 -5.79 -7.53
CA GLN A 14 19.18 -5.31 -8.66
C GLN A 14 18.51 -4.14 -9.37
N VAL A 15 17.19 -4.17 -9.60
CA VAL A 15 16.47 -3.03 -10.18
C VAL A 15 16.62 -1.78 -9.30
N TYR A 16 16.52 -1.90 -7.98
CA TYR A 16 16.78 -0.78 -7.06
C TYR A 16 18.20 -0.22 -7.18
N GLN A 17 19.20 -1.07 -7.39
CA GLN A 17 20.59 -0.65 -7.55
C GLN A 17 20.84 0.03 -8.90
N ASP A 18 20.30 -0.53 -9.98
CA ASP A 18 20.60 -0.13 -11.35
C ASP A 18 19.74 1.06 -11.82
N GLU A 19 18.42 1.03 -11.57
CA GLU A 19 17.48 2.05 -12.05
C GLU A 19 17.29 3.20 -11.07
N PHE A 20 17.49 2.95 -9.77
CA PHE A 20 17.22 3.91 -8.69
C PHE A 20 18.46 4.29 -7.89
N GLY A 21 19.63 3.72 -8.20
CA GLY A 21 20.91 4.06 -7.56
C GLY A 21 20.98 3.70 -6.07
N MET A 22 20.14 2.81 -5.58
CA MET A 22 20.09 2.43 -4.16
C MET A 22 21.24 1.49 -3.81
N LYS A 23 22.37 2.06 -3.42
CA LYS A 23 23.60 1.32 -3.05
C LYS A 23 23.82 1.16 -1.55
N ARG A 24 22.95 1.76 -0.73
CA ARG A 24 23.07 1.78 0.73
C ARG A 24 22.04 0.86 1.39
N ASP A 25 22.36 0.44 2.60
CA ASP A 25 21.42 -0.23 3.49
C ASP A 25 20.28 0.72 3.90
N LEU A 26 19.16 0.13 4.34
CA LEU A 26 18.04 0.86 4.92
C LEU A 26 18.49 1.67 6.13
N TYR A 27 17.88 2.83 6.32
CA TYR A 27 18.02 3.59 7.54
C TYR A 27 17.45 2.80 8.73
N GLU A 28 17.95 3.08 9.93
CA GLU A 28 17.54 2.40 11.15
C GLU A 28 16.03 2.50 11.37
N TRP A 29 15.48 3.70 11.29
CA TRP A 29 14.03 3.93 11.42
C TRP A 29 13.20 3.18 10.37
N GLN A 30 13.73 3.00 9.14
CA GLN A 30 13.03 2.22 8.10
C GLN A 30 12.97 0.74 8.48
N ALA A 31 14.07 0.21 8.99
CA ALA A 31 14.12 -1.17 9.47
C ALA A 31 13.22 -1.36 10.71
N GLU A 32 13.17 -0.41 11.62
CA GLU A 32 12.25 -0.44 12.78
C GLU A 32 10.79 -0.49 12.35
N CYS A 33 10.38 0.34 11.38
CA CYS A 33 9.03 0.29 10.80
C CYS A 33 8.72 -1.10 10.22
N LEU A 34 9.63 -1.66 9.44
CA LEU A 34 9.45 -2.98 8.82
C LEU A 34 9.41 -4.11 9.87
N MET A 35 10.22 -4.02 10.93
CA MET A 35 10.32 -5.04 11.97
C MET A 35 9.19 -4.96 13.02
N THR A 36 8.27 -4.01 12.88
CA THR A 36 7.11 -3.91 13.77
C THR A 36 6.28 -5.21 13.70
N PRO A 37 5.88 -5.80 14.85
CA PRO A 37 5.21 -7.10 14.87
C PRO A 37 3.97 -7.15 13.96
N GLY A 38 3.95 -8.14 13.06
CA GLY A 38 2.86 -8.38 12.13
C GLY A 38 2.91 -7.59 10.82
N VAL A 39 3.69 -6.50 10.73
CA VAL A 39 3.73 -5.63 9.54
C VAL A 39 4.22 -6.37 8.29
N LEU A 40 5.27 -7.18 8.39
CA LEU A 40 5.74 -8.01 7.26
C LEU A 40 4.76 -9.12 6.85
N HIS A 41 3.76 -9.41 7.68
CA HIS A 41 2.76 -10.47 7.47
C HIS A 41 1.38 -9.89 7.09
N GLY A 42 1.27 -8.57 6.90
CA GLY A 42 0.04 -7.93 6.44
C GLY A 42 -0.70 -7.12 7.50
N SER A 43 -0.17 -6.95 8.71
CA SER A 43 -0.74 -5.98 9.66
C SER A 43 -0.56 -4.57 9.12
N ASN A 44 -1.52 -3.71 9.42
CA ASN A 44 -1.55 -2.38 8.86
C ASN A 44 -0.48 -1.49 9.52
N LEU A 45 -0.06 -0.43 8.83
CA LEU A 45 1.00 0.45 9.30
C LEU A 45 0.70 1.90 8.93
N VAL A 46 0.80 2.80 9.91
CA VAL A 46 0.84 4.26 9.67
C VAL A 46 2.15 4.80 10.21
N PHE A 47 2.90 5.55 9.41
CA PHE A 47 4.17 6.13 9.84
C PHE A 47 4.41 7.53 9.27
N CYS A 48 5.20 8.32 10.01
CA CYS A 48 5.57 9.68 9.63
C CYS A 48 7.09 9.82 9.62
N ALA A 49 7.62 10.45 8.58
CA ALA A 49 9.01 10.87 8.54
C ALA A 49 9.16 12.07 7.60
N PRO A 50 10.19 12.94 7.72
CA PRO A 50 10.34 14.11 6.86
C PRO A 50 10.34 13.81 5.36
N THR A 51 9.96 14.77 4.53
CA THR A 51 10.15 14.70 3.07
C THR A 51 11.64 14.49 2.79
N SER A 52 11.97 13.64 1.81
CA SER A 52 13.34 13.23 1.49
C SER A 52 14.02 12.25 2.47
N ALA A 53 13.36 11.83 3.55
CA ALA A 53 13.87 10.77 4.43
C ALA A 53 13.84 9.37 3.79
N GLY A 54 13.22 9.21 2.62
CA GLY A 54 13.12 7.94 1.91
C GLY A 54 11.97 7.05 2.38
N LYS A 55 10.85 7.63 2.83
CA LYS A 55 9.63 6.89 3.25
C LYS A 55 9.15 5.86 2.24
N THR A 56 9.29 6.20 0.96
CA THR A 56 8.85 5.37 -0.15
C THR A 56 9.29 3.91 -0.03
N ILE A 57 10.56 3.64 0.34
CA ILE A 57 11.07 2.27 0.34
C ILE A 57 10.35 1.37 1.33
N VAL A 58 9.83 1.94 2.44
CA VAL A 58 9.12 1.17 3.47
C VAL A 58 7.84 0.58 2.88
N TYR A 59 6.97 1.40 2.28
CA TYR A 59 5.74 0.87 1.69
C TYR A 59 6.03 0.02 0.45
N GLU A 60 7.04 0.35 -0.35
CA GLU A 60 7.35 -0.43 -1.55
C GLU A 60 7.78 -1.84 -1.16
N ILE A 61 8.62 -1.99 -0.12
CA ILE A 61 8.97 -3.31 0.43
C ILE A 61 7.71 -4.06 0.87
N LEU A 62 6.83 -3.42 1.64
CA LEU A 62 5.60 -4.08 2.14
C LEU A 62 4.68 -4.50 0.99
N ALA A 63 4.42 -3.61 0.06
CA ALA A 63 3.56 -3.84 -1.10
C ALA A 63 4.12 -4.93 -2.03
N LEU A 64 5.42 -4.90 -2.33
CA LEU A 64 6.08 -5.92 -3.14
C LEU A 64 6.11 -7.28 -2.44
N ARG A 65 6.41 -7.32 -1.15
CA ARG A 65 6.33 -8.56 -0.37
C ARG A 65 4.92 -9.13 -0.40
N ARG A 66 3.89 -8.28 -0.28
CA ARG A 66 2.50 -8.73 -0.35
C ARG A 66 2.14 -9.28 -1.73
N LEU A 67 2.58 -8.61 -2.79
CA LEU A 67 2.43 -9.09 -4.17
C LEU A 67 3.13 -10.44 -4.39
N LEU A 68 4.35 -10.61 -3.88
CA LEU A 68 5.13 -11.83 -4.03
C LEU A 68 4.56 -13.02 -3.26
N THR A 69 4.04 -12.77 -2.05
CA THR A 69 3.50 -13.82 -1.16
C THR A 69 2.09 -14.23 -1.53
N THR A 70 1.23 -13.27 -1.90
CA THR A 70 -0.20 -13.52 -2.15
C THR A 70 -0.55 -13.58 -3.64
N GLY A 71 0.32 -13.09 -4.52
CA GLY A 71 0.02 -12.91 -5.94
C GLY A 71 -0.97 -11.78 -6.25
N LYS A 72 -1.50 -11.10 -5.22
CA LYS A 72 -2.51 -10.04 -5.31
C LYS A 72 -1.86 -8.68 -5.55
N PRO A 73 -2.41 -7.83 -6.44
CA PRO A 73 -1.88 -6.50 -6.69
C PRO A 73 -2.05 -5.58 -5.49
N PHE A 74 -1.24 -4.52 -5.45
CA PHE A 74 -1.41 -3.43 -4.49
C PHE A 74 -1.93 -2.16 -5.17
N MET A 75 -2.71 -1.37 -4.43
CA MET A 75 -3.16 -0.04 -4.86
C MET A 75 -2.30 1.04 -4.21
N LEU A 76 -1.82 2.01 -4.97
CA LEU A 76 -1.09 3.19 -4.49
C LEU A 76 -1.91 4.45 -4.80
N VAL A 77 -2.34 5.11 -3.74
CA VAL A 77 -3.16 6.33 -3.78
C VAL A 77 -2.26 7.54 -3.53
N LEU A 78 -2.25 8.50 -4.45
CA LEU A 78 -1.46 9.73 -4.35
C LEU A 78 -2.32 10.99 -4.53
N PRO A 79 -1.89 12.15 -3.99
CA PRO A 79 -2.73 13.35 -4.01
C PRO A 79 -2.76 14.06 -5.36
N THR A 80 -1.82 13.81 -6.28
CA THR A 80 -1.78 14.52 -7.56
C THR A 80 -1.50 13.60 -8.74
N VAL A 81 -2.00 14.00 -9.91
CA VAL A 81 -1.76 13.32 -11.19
C VAL A 81 -0.26 13.25 -11.52
N VAL A 82 0.50 14.30 -11.21
CA VAL A 82 1.94 14.35 -11.46
C VAL A 82 2.68 13.31 -10.63
N LEU A 83 2.37 13.20 -9.34
CA LEU A 83 2.96 12.17 -8.46
C LEU A 83 2.55 10.77 -8.92
N CYS A 84 1.32 10.59 -9.35
CA CYS A 84 0.87 9.33 -9.94
C CYS A 84 1.69 8.94 -11.16
N ALA A 85 1.88 9.85 -12.13
CA ALA A 85 2.64 9.58 -13.34
C ALA A 85 4.10 9.22 -13.05
N GLN A 86 4.73 9.94 -12.13
CA GLN A 86 6.10 9.64 -11.68
C GLN A 86 6.19 8.25 -11.04
N LYS A 87 5.23 7.91 -10.15
CA LYS A 87 5.23 6.63 -9.45
C LYS A 87 4.88 5.46 -10.35
N ALA A 88 3.93 5.62 -11.27
CA ALA A 88 3.61 4.59 -12.25
C ALA A 88 4.85 4.24 -13.10
N ALA A 89 5.57 5.24 -13.62
CA ALA A 89 6.78 5.01 -14.40
C ALA A 89 7.89 4.30 -13.61
N ALA A 90 8.06 4.63 -12.33
CA ALA A 90 9.01 3.95 -11.45
C ALA A 90 8.60 2.50 -11.19
N LEU A 91 7.33 2.26 -10.85
CA LEU A 91 6.81 0.92 -10.57
C LEU A 91 6.85 0.02 -11.82
N GLU A 92 6.65 0.55 -13.02
CA GLU A 92 6.78 -0.24 -14.26
C GLU A 92 8.17 -0.88 -14.40
N LYS A 93 9.22 -0.11 -14.10
CA LYS A 93 10.59 -0.63 -14.10
C LYS A 93 10.78 -1.70 -13.03
N LEU A 94 10.24 -1.44 -11.83
CA LEU A 94 10.39 -2.30 -10.67
C LEU A 94 9.66 -3.64 -10.81
N LEU A 95 8.49 -3.63 -11.44
CA LEU A 95 7.64 -4.80 -11.62
C LEU A 95 8.01 -5.65 -12.85
N LYS A 96 8.81 -5.10 -13.76
CA LYS A 96 9.24 -5.78 -15.00
C LYS A 96 9.85 -7.17 -14.78
N PRO A 97 10.76 -7.42 -13.81
CA PRO A 97 11.31 -8.77 -13.58
C PRO A 97 10.26 -9.79 -13.16
N MET A 98 9.18 -9.34 -12.51
CA MET A 98 8.06 -10.19 -12.07
C MET A 98 7.02 -10.42 -13.17
N LYS A 99 7.20 -9.84 -14.36
CA LYS A 99 6.21 -9.85 -15.45
C LYS A 99 4.85 -9.34 -14.99
N ARG A 100 4.86 -8.30 -14.15
CA ARG A 100 3.68 -7.62 -13.64
C ARG A 100 3.56 -6.22 -14.23
N GLN A 101 2.33 -5.75 -14.45
CA GLN A 101 2.03 -4.45 -15.04
C GLN A 101 1.52 -3.45 -13.99
N VAL A 102 1.66 -2.15 -14.28
CA VAL A 102 1.04 -1.07 -13.53
C VAL A 102 -0.22 -0.58 -14.27
N LYS A 103 -1.36 -0.59 -13.59
CA LYS A 103 -2.59 0.03 -14.09
C LYS A 103 -2.71 1.45 -13.55
N SER A 104 -3.00 2.40 -14.43
CA SER A 104 -2.97 3.84 -14.12
C SER A 104 -4.37 4.46 -14.21
N PHE A 105 -4.86 5.00 -13.10
CA PHE A 105 -6.19 5.63 -12.98
C PHE A 105 -6.05 7.05 -12.41
N TYR A 106 -5.60 7.98 -13.25
CA TYR A 106 -5.39 9.39 -12.90
C TYR A 106 -5.43 10.28 -14.15
N GLY A 107 -5.73 11.58 -14.01
CA GLY A 107 -5.58 12.55 -15.12
C GLY A 107 -6.41 12.23 -16.37
N GLY A 108 -7.62 11.67 -16.19
CA GLY A 108 -8.48 11.20 -17.28
C GLY A 108 -8.19 9.78 -17.77
N LEU A 109 -7.07 9.18 -17.37
CA LEU A 109 -6.77 7.77 -17.60
C LEU A 109 -7.61 6.88 -16.67
N GLY A 110 -7.84 5.65 -17.11
CA GLY A 110 -8.52 4.63 -16.32
C GLY A 110 -9.86 4.19 -16.89
N SER A 111 -9.81 3.55 -18.07
CA SER A 111 -10.91 2.73 -18.59
C SER A 111 -10.42 1.28 -18.68
N GLY A 112 -11.23 0.33 -18.22
CA GLY A 112 -10.91 -1.10 -18.24
C GLY A 112 -10.95 -1.76 -16.85
N THR A 113 -10.51 -3.02 -16.81
CA THR A 113 -10.45 -3.86 -15.61
C THR A 113 -9.23 -3.51 -14.77
N TYR A 114 -9.41 -3.37 -13.46
CA TYR A 114 -8.31 -3.17 -12.51
C TYR A 114 -7.65 -4.48 -12.05
N PHE A 115 -8.34 -5.62 -12.17
CA PHE A 115 -7.79 -6.94 -11.87
C PHE A 115 -7.63 -7.75 -13.16
N GLU A 116 -6.39 -7.89 -13.60
CA GLU A 116 -5.96 -8.86 -14.62
C GLU A 116 -4.88 -9.76 -14.03
N HIS A 117 -4.66 -10.94 -14.61
CA HIS A 117 -3.73 -11.95 -14.10
C HIS A 117 -2.30 -11.40 -13.90
N ASP A 118 -1.86 -10.47 -14.74
CA ASP A 118 -0.53 -9.85 -14.68
C ASP A 118 -0.53 -8.48 -13.99
N THR A 119 -1.65 -8.02 -13.41
CA THR A 119 -1.65 -6.77 -12.66
C THR A 119 -0.81 -6.93 -11.40
N GLY A 120 0.14 -6.02 -11.18
CA GLY A 120 0.95 -5.97 -9.95
C GLY A 120 0.69 -4.75 -9.10
N ALA A 121 0.46 -3.60 -9.74
CA ALA A 121 0.13 -2.36 -9.04
C ALA A 121 -0.99 -1.58 -9.73
N ILE A 122 -1.78 -0.87 -8.95
CA ILE A 122 -2.79 0.08 -9.42
C ILE A 122 -2.40 1.44 -8.85
N VAL A 123 -2.11 2.43 -9.69
CA VAL A 123 -1.73 3.79 -9.28
C VAL A 123 -2.87 4.74 -9.58
N CYS A 124 -3.34 5.49 -8.58
CA CYS A 124 -4.51 6.33 -8.73
C CYS A 124 -4.51 7.58 -7.84
N THR A 125 -5.35 8.55 -8.21
CA THR A 125 -5.64 9.68 -7.32
C THR A 125 -6.66 9.30 -6.25
N ILE A 126 -6.79 10.13 -5.22
CA ILE A 126 -7.74 9.92 -4.10
C ILE A 126 -9.19 9.76 -4.59
N GLU A 127 -9.61 10.55 -5.59
CA GLU A 127 -10.94 10.51 -6.17
C GLU A 127 -11.18 9.17 -6.88
N LYS A 128 -10.21 8.71 -7.67
CA LYS A 128 -10.28 7.46 -8.42
C LYS A 128 -10.22 6.25 -7.49
N ALA A 129 -9.42 6.31 -6.43
CA ALA A 129 -9.37 5.29 -5.39
C ALA A 129 -10.74 5.12 -4.71
N ASN A 130 -11.40 6.22 -4.34
CA ASN A 130 -12.76 6.16 -3.76
C ASN A 130 -13.76 5.47 -4.66
N MET A 131 -13.77 5.82 -5.96
CA MET A 131 -14.67 5.18 -6.93
C MET A 131 -14.39 3.68 -7.05
N MET A 132 -13.11 3.29 -7.13
CA MET A 132 -12.71 1.90 -7.27
C MET A 132 -13.02 1.08 -6.02
N VAL A 133 -12.75 1.61 -4.82
CA VAL A 133 -13.06 0.92 -3.56
C VAL A 133 -14.57 0.73 -3.40
N ASN A 134 -15.40 1.73 -3.74
CA ASN A 134 -16.86 1.55 -3.73
C ASN A 134 -17.28 0.37 -4.61
N ARG A 135 -16.78 0.35 -5.85
CA ARG A 135 -17.09 -0.72 -6.79
C ARG A 135 -16.59 -2.09 -6.31
N MET A 136 -15.40 -2.14 -5.73
CA MET A 136 -14.84 -3.37 -5.16
C MET A 136 -15.66 -3.88 -3.98
N LEU A 137 -16.28 -3.00 -3.19
CA LEU A 137 -17.20 -3.38 -2.11
C LEU A 137 -18.53 -3.89 -2.66
N GLU A 138 -19.09 -3.22 -3.67
CA GLU A 138 -20.33 -3.64 -4.34
C GLU A 138 -20.19 -5.01 -5.04
N GLU A 139 -19.02 -5.28 -5.61
CA GLU A 139 -18.70 -6.53 -6.32
C GLU A 139 -18.07 -7.61 -5.42
N ASP A 140 -17.91 -7.35 -4.11
CA ASP A 140 -17.19 -8.21 -3.14
C ASP A 140 -15.79 -8.67 -3.63
N SER A 141 -15.10 -7.78 -4.33
CA SER A 141 -13.79 -8.04 -4.95
C SER A 141 -12.64 -7.36 -4.23
N LEU A 142 -12.89 -6.63 -3.14
CA LEU A 142 -11.84 -5.94 -2.37
C LEU A 142 -10.77 -6.92 -1.85
N GLY A 143 -11.15 -8.16 -1.54
CA GLY A 143 -10.21 -9.22 -1.13
C GLY A 143 -9.20 -9.64 -2.21
N GLN A 144 -9.36 -9.20 -3.46
CA GLN A 144 -8.37 -9.39 -4.53
C GLN A 144 -7.19 -8.41 -4.43
N LEU A 145 -7.27 -7.35 -3.61
CA LEU A 145 -6.11 -6.52 -3.28
C LEU A 145 -5.26 -7.19 -2.19
N GLY A 146 -3.94 -7.14 -2.37
CA GLY A 146 -2.99 -7.54 -1.34
C GLY A 146 -2.75 -6.41 -0.34
N ALA A 147 -2.60 -5.18 -0.86
CA ALA A 147 -2.34 -4.00 -0.06
C ALA A 147 -2.95 -2.74 -0.68
N LEU A 148 -3.20 -1.74 0.16
CA LEU A 148 -3.57 -0.39 -0.22
C LEU A 148 -2.67 0.61 0.51
N VAL A 149 -1.92 1.38 -0.27
CA VAL A 149 -0.96 2.36 0.20
C VAL A 149 -1.53 3.76 -0.04
N VAL A 150 -1.51 4.60 0.99
CA VAL A 150 -1.88 6.01 0.91
C VAL A 150 -0.64 6.88 1.17
N ASP A 151 -0.24 7.64 0.15
CA ASP A 151 0.80 8.68 0.26
C ASP A 151 0.18 10.01 0.70
N GLU A 152 0.98 10.83 1.38
CA GLU A 152 0.60 12.12 1.94
C GLU A 152 -0.68 12.08 2.79
N LEU A 153 -0.74 11.16 3.75
CA LEU A 153 -1.89 10.96 4.63
C LEU A 153 -2.33 12.23 5.39
N HIS A 154 -1.43 13.20 5.59
CA HIS A 154 -1.77 14.49 6.20
C HIS A 154 -2.77 15.32 5.40
N MET A 155 -2.96 15.00 4.11
CA MET A 155 -4.00 15.59 3.29
C MET A 155 -5.41 15.34 3.85
N VAL A 156 -5.58 14.43 4.83
CA VAL A 156 -6.85 14.26 5.55
C VAL A 156 -7.33 15.55 6.23
N GLY A 157 -6.41 16.45 6.60
CA GLY A 157 -6.72 17.76 7.18
C GLY A 157 -6.86 18.89 6.15
N ASP A 158 -6.84 18.59 4.85
CA ASP A 158 -7.02 19.56 3.78
C ASP A 158 -8.51 19.91 3.63
N ASP A 159 -8.83 21.21 3.58
CA ASP A 159 -10.22 21.70 3.55
C ASP A 159 -10.99 21.25 2.29
N ASP A 160 -10.30 21.11 1.16
CA ASP A 160 -10.94 20.80 -0.12
C ASP A 160 -11.06 19.28 -0.36
N ARG A 161 -10.03 18.51 -0.01
CA ARG A 161 -9.94 17.09 -0.39
C ARG A 161 -9.77 16.13 0.78
N GLY A 162 -9.56 16.63 2.00
CA GLY A 162 -9.38 15.79 3.18
C GLY A 162 -10.55 14.86 3.47
N TYR A 163 -11.77 15.35 3.24
CA TYR A 163 -12.99 14.54 3.40
C TYR A 163 -13.02 13.29 2.51
N LEU A 164 -12.45 13.36 1.30
CA LEU A 164 -12.37 12.20 0.40
C LEU A 164 -11.42 11.15 0.95
N LEU A 165 -10.31 11.59 1.53
CA LEU A 165 -9.34 10.67 2.11
C LEU A 165 -9.89 10.03 3.39
N GLU A 166 -10.55 10.81 4.25
CA GLU A 166 -11.24 10.29 5.44
C GLU A 166 -12.31 9.26 5.06
N LEU A 167 -13.11 9.55 4.04
CA LEU A 167 -14.14 8.65 3.53
C LEU A 167 -13.53 7.35 2.99
N LEU A 168 -12.42 7.43 2.25
CA LEU A 168 -11.70 6.26 1.74
C LEU A 168 -11.21 5.37 2.90
N LEU A 169 -10.52 5.97 3.88
CA LEU A 169 -9.97 5.24 5.03
C LEU A 169 -11.09 4.62 5.89
N THR A 170 -12.21 5.33 6.05
CA THR A 170 -13.38 4.83 6.79
C THR A 170 -13.97 3.59 6.13
N LYS A 171 -14.14 3.59 4.81
CA LYS A 171 -14.61 2.42 4.05
C LYS A 171 -13.66 1.25 4.17
N LEU A 172 -12.35 1.50 4.06
CA LEU A 172 -11.34 0.45 4.18
C LEU A 172 -11.36 -0.18 5.56
N ARG A 173 -11.40 0.63 6.62
CA ARG A 173 -11.48 0.13 8.00
C ARG A 173 -12.76 -0.67 8.24
N TYR A 174 -13.89 -0.20 7.73
CA TYR A 174 -15.16 -0.93 7.86
C TYR A 174 -15.09 -2.28 7.11
N ALA A 175 -14.59 -2.27 5.88
CA ALA A 175 -14.51 -3.47 5.05
C ALA A 175 -13.51 -4.50 5.58
N THR A 176 -12.35 -4.07 6.06
CA THR A 176 -11.39 -4.99 6.67
C THR A 176 -11.94 -5.55 7.98
N PHE A 177 -12.72 -4.78 8.73
CA PHE A 177 -13.39 -5.25 9.94
C PHE A 177 -14.49 -6.29 9.64
N THR A 178 -15.39 -6.03 8.68
CA THR A 178 -16.46 -6.99 8.33
C THR A 178 -15.88 -8.31 7.81
N MET A 179 -14.84 -8.25 6.98
CA MET A 179 -14.12 -9.43 6.50
C MET A 179 -13.42 -10.25 7.60
N THR A 180 -13.22 -9.70 8.79
CA THR A 180 -12.74 -10.47 9.95
C THR A 180 -13.87 -11.13 10.73
N VAL A 181 -15.02 -10.44 10.86
CA VAL A 181 -16.20 -10.96 11.58
C VAL A 181 -16.85 -12.11 10.82
N ASP A 182 -17.05 -11.98 9.50
CA ASP A 182 -17.65 -13.03 8.68
C ASP A 182 -16.81 -14.32 8.66
N ARG A 183 -15.50 -14.22 8.94
CA ARG A 183 -14.59 -15.38 9.00
C ARG A 183 -14.58 -16.09 10.35
N GLU A 184 -14.92 -15.41 11.43
CA GLU A 184 -15.00 -16.03 12.77
C GLU A 184 -16.22 -16.95 12.87
N GLU A 185 -17.29 -16.70 12.10
CA GLU A 185 -18.46 -17.56 12.04
C GLU A 185 -18.23 -18.85 11.23
N ASP A 186 -17.24 -18.88 10.32
CA ASP A 186 -16.97 -20.00 9.40
C ASP A 186 -15.79 -20.89 9.87
N MET A 187 -15.05 -20.51 10.93
CA MET A 187 -13.87 -21.26 11.40
C MET A 187 -14.21 -22.45 12.31
N GLY A 188 -14.58 -23.56 11.67
CA GLY A 188 -14.20 -24.90 12.11
C GLY A 188 -12.76 -25.24 11.66
N CYS A 189 -11.81 -25.31 12.61
CA CYS A 189 -10.48 -25.93 12.46
C CYS A 189 -9.66 -25.58 11.19
N GLY A 190 -8.96 -24.45 11.19
CA GLY A 190 -7.88 -24.19 10.25
C GLY A 190 -7.12 -22.91 10.58
N GLY A 191 -5.88 -23.02 11.05
CA GLY A 191 -5.01 -21.89 11.39
C GLY A 191 -4.50 -21.14 10.14
N GLY A 192 -5.39 -20.50 9.40
CA GLY A 192 -5.04 -19.53 8.36
C GLY A 192 -4.52 -18.26 9.01
N GLY A 193 -3.22 -17.98 8.88
CA GLY A 193 -2.63 -16.74 9.39
C GLY A 193 -3.29 -15.50 8.79
N ARG A 194 -3.09 -14.33 9.44
CA ARG A 194 -3.54 -12.98 9.02
C ARG A 194 -3.07 -12.52 7.62
N GLU A 195 -2.61 -13.42 6.76
CA GLU A 195 -2.06 -13.16 5.44
C GLU A 195 -3.13 -13.00 4.33
N GLU A 196 -4.41 -13.17 4.64
CA GLU A 196 -5.48 -13.17 3.62
C GLU A 196 -6.20 -11.82 3.42
N GLY A 197 -6.04 -10.86 4.34
CA GLY A 197 -6.69 -9.54 4.26
C GLY A 197 -5.94 -8.50 3.42
N VAL A 198 -6.58 -7.36 3.15
CA VAL A 198 -5.93 -6.20 2.51
C VAL A 198 -5.09 -5.48 3.56
N GLN A 199 -3.78 -5.35 3.31
CA GLN A 199 -2.89 -4.57 4.17
C GLN A 199 -2.96 -3.07 3.81
N VAL A 200 -3.33 -2.22 4.75
CA VAL A 200 -3.38 -0.77 4.63
C VAL A 200 -2.08 -0.16 5.16
N VAL A 201 -1.40 0.63 4.32
CA VAL A 201 -0.17 1.35 4.69
C VAL A 201 -0.37 2.85 4.43
N GLY A 202 -0.37 3.65 5.48
CA GLY A 202 -0.46 5.11 5.39
C GLY A 202 0.89 5.76 5.69
N MET A 203 1.28 6.77 4.90
CA MET A 203 2.48 7.54 5.22
C MET A 203 2.29 9.04 5.08
N SER A 204 3.03 9.82 5.88
CA SER A 204 3.00 11.28 5.81
C SER A 204 4.37 11.91 6.05
N ALA A 205 4.60 13.08 5.43
CA ALA A 205 5.72 13.96 5.74
C ALA A 205 5.62 14.63 7.12
N THR A 206 4.43 15.08 7.48
CA THR A 206 4.14 15.79 8.73
C THR A 206 2.70 15.49 9.11
N MET A 207 2.41 15.12 10.34
CA MET A 207 1.02 15.01 10.81
C MET A 207 0.85 15.90 12.02
N PRO A 208 0.10 17.02 11.92
CA PRO A 208 -0.45 17.62 13.13
C PRO A 208 -1.36 16.57 13.77
N ASN A 209 -1.19 16.33 15.07
CA ASN A 209 -1.96 15.36 15.85
C ASN A 209 -1.79 13.89 15.44
N VAL A 210 -0.54 13.43 15.26
CA VAL A 210 -0.22 11.98 15.18
C VAL A 210 -0.96 11.17 16.24
N ASP A 211 -1.04 11.67 17.46
CA ASP A 211 -1.70 10.98 18.57
C ASP A 211 -3.22 10.81 18.39
N GLN A 212 -3.88 11.67 17.62
CA GLN A 212 -5.32 11.59 17.33
C GLN A 212 -5.64 10.71 16.11
N VAL A 213 -4.72 10.62 15.14
CA VAL A 213 -4.88 9.79 13.94
C VAL A 213 -4.25 8.39 14.12
N GLY A 214 -3.37 8.24 15.10
CA GLY A 214 -2.72 7.00 15.46
C GLY A 214 -1.97 7.12 16.78
N HIS A 215 -2.68 6.94 17.89
CA HIS A 215 -2.04 6.55 19.14
C HIS A 215 -1.14 5.33 18.86
N GLN A 216 0.16 5.50 19.11
CA GLN A 216 1.20 4.47 19.22
C GLN A 216 0.88 3.12 18.56
N GLN A 217 1.55 2.81 17.44
CA GLN A 217 1.49 1.48 16.82
C GLN A 217 0.04 1.03 16.53
N LEU A 218 -0.60 1.69 15.57
CA LEU A 218 -1.77 1.10 14.91
C LEU A 218 -1.32 -0.15 14.14
N GLN A 219 -1.37 -1.30 14.82
CA GLN A 219 -1.89 -2.51 14.20
C GLN A 219 -3.36 -2.20 13.88
N LEU A 220 -3.65 -1.67 12.69
CA LEU A 220 -4.97 -1.96 12.13
C LEU A 220 -4.99 -3.43 11.68
#